data_AF-A0A8S1TIE5-F1
#
_entry.id   AF-A0A8S1TIE5-F1
#
_cell.length_a   1.000
_cell.length_b   1.000
_cell.length_c   1.000
_cell.angle_alpha   90.00
_cell.angle_beta   90.00
_cell.angle_gamma   90.00
#
_symmetry.space_group_name_H-M   'P 1'
#
loop_
_entity.id
_entity.type
_entity.pdbx_description
1 polymer ?
#
loop_
_entity_poly.entity_id
_entity_poly.type
_entity_poly.pdbx_seq_one_letter_code
_entity_poly.pdbx_strand_id
1 'polypeptide(L)'
;MDVPIYYEQQKLQLCGLASVNNLLQKQEYSNQTMNNLANQLPKVENTFFNFHSSFFKIGNYSADLLITALEKKGKKAVYFDKRKPEKLQVIVQENSVLGLLIHKYKKGLIKDTNHWFAILQKNQLWYNLDGKLKEYVCLGNFDNLFTFLKKELENFSIFIVLDNIYQNLNVNKQNEHSNIDPNEQYIGVQQEKIVDRQENSDNSNIIQQKNQQQEQFQEFQQQQQQQQQQQQQQEQQQQQQEQQLESQEQKQQEQFQEQQQQQEQQEQEQKQQEQLQEQQEQQESLEQQQQEKVDPIKQMDNLELKDSNQQTNN
;
A
#
# COMPACT_ATOMS: atom_id res chain seq x y z
N MET A 1 -28.68 1.42 -8.35
CA MET A 1 -27.39 0.97 -8.87
C MET A 1 -26.59 0.46 -7.69
N ASP A 2 -26.08 -0.76 -7.75
CA ASP A 2 -25.18 -1.25 -6.69
C ASP A 2 -23.94 -0.36 -6.66
N VAL A 3 -23.65 0.22 -5.49
CA VAL A 3 -22.43 0.99 -5.28
C VAL A 3 -21.25 0.01 -5.46
N PRO A 4 -20.23 0.30 -6.28
CA PRO A 4 -19.08 -0.59 -6.46
C PRO A 4 -18.36 -0.84 -5.13
N ILE A 5 -17.67 -1.98 -5.00
CA ILE A 5 -16.80 -2.26 -3.85
C ILE A 5 -15.52 -1.47 -4.03
N TYR A 6 -15.16 -0.66 -3.03
CA TYR A 6 -13.84 -0.05 -2.96
C TYR A 6 -12.82 -1.12 -2.56
N TYR A 7 -11.68 -1.14 -3.26
CA TYR A 7 -10.59 -2.06 -2.99
C TYR A 7 -9.24 -1.38 -3.15
N GLU A 8 -8.42 -1.48 -2.12
CA GLU A 8 -7.06 -0.98 -2.04
C GLU A 8 -6.10 -2.15 -1.87
N GLN A 9 -5.22 -2.32 -2.86
CA GLN A 9 -4.08 -3.23 -2.75
C GLN A 9 -3.05 -2.66 -1.78
N GLN A 10 -2.41 -3.54 -1.00
CA GLN A 10 -1.37 -3.12 -0.10
C GLN A 10 -0.13 -2.67 -0.88
N LYS A 11 0.49 -1.59 -0.40
CA LYS A 11 1.83 -1.17 -0.85
C LYS A 11 2.81 -1.44 0.27
N LEU A 12 3.88 -2.20 -0.01
CA LEU A 12 4.91 -2.57 0.97
C LEU A 12 4.28 -3.26 2.20
N GLN A 13 4.63 -2.79 3.41
CA GLN A 13 4.17 -3.32 4.69
C GLN A 13 2.87 -2.63 5.20
N LEU A 14 2.17 -1.83 4.40
CA LEU A 14 0.98 -1.06 4.83
C LEU A 14 -0.32 -1.89 4.85
N CYS A 15 -0.24 -3.18 5.17
CA CYS A 15 -1.38 -4.10 5.19
C CYS A 15 -2.52 -3.64 6.12
N GLY A 16 -2.18 -3.11 7.29
CA GLY A 16 -3.17 -2.60 8.25
C GLY A 16 -3.94 -1.37 7.72
N LEU A 17 -3.25 -0.45 7.03
CA LEU A 17 -3.89 0.72 6.42
C LEU A 17 -4.85 0.31 5.31
N ALA A 18 -4.39 -0.53 4.38
CA ALA A 18 -5.23 -1.03 3.29
C ALA A 18 -6.47 -1.73 3.86
N SER A 19 -6.30 -2.53 4.93
CA SER A 19 -7.41 -3.21 5.61
C SER A 19 -8.46 -2.25 6.17
N VAL A 20 -8.04 -1.16 6.83
CA VAL A 20 -8.95 -0.14 7.37
C VAL A 20 -9.70 0.58 6.24
N ASN A 21 -9.00 1.02 5.19
CA ASN A 21 -9.64 1.68 4.05
C ASN A 21 -10.61 0.74 3.31
N ASN A 22 -10.23 -0.53 3.17
CA ASN A 22 -11.08 -1.58 2.61
C ASN A 22 -12.34 -1.79 3.44
N LEU A 23 -12.27 -1.83 4.76
CA LEU A 23 -13.47 -1.91 5.61
C LEU A 23 -14.34 -0.66 5.49
N LEU A 24 -13.73 0.53 5.51
CA LEU A 24 -14.44 1.81 5.38
C LEU A 24 -14.98 2.07 3.97
N GLN A 25 -14.61 1.24 3.01
CA GLN A 25 -15.02 1.32 1.60
C GLN A 25 -14.65 2.67 0.93
N LYS A 26 -13.52 3.25 1.32
CA LYS A 26 -12.91 4.46 0.72
C LYS A 26 -11.47 4.65 1.21
N GLN A 27 -10.69 5.45 0.49
CA GLN A 27 -9.34 5.85 0.89
C GLN A 27 -9.40 6.91 2.02
N GLU A 28 -9.71 6.47 3.24
CA GLU A 28 -9.84 7.38 4.39
C GLU A 28 -8.48 7.77 4.98
N TYR A 29 -7.53 6.83 4.95
CA TYR A 29 -6.20 6.99 5.52
C TYR A 29 -5.11 6.86 4.46
N SER A 30 -4.19 7.81 4.44
CA SER A 30 -2.85 7.68 3.86
C SER A 30 -1.83 7.27 4.92
N ASN A 31 -0.64 6.86 4.49
CA ASN A 31 0.49 6.55 5.39
C ASN A 31 0.76 7.72 6.35
N GLN A 32 0.74 8.96 5.84
CA GLN A 32 0.93 10.17 6.64
C GLN A 32 -0.15 10.31 7.71
N THR A 33 -1.43 10.19 7.35
CA THR A 33 -2.53 10.36 8.31
C THR A 33 -2.59 9.24 9.34
N MET A 34 -2.26 8.01 8.94
CA MET A 34 -2.21 6.85 9.86
C MET A 34 -1.07 7.00 10.87
N ASN A 35 0.11 7.46 10.43
CA ASN A 35 1.23 7.74 11.33
C ASN A 35 0.94 8.92 12.27
N ASN A 36 0.25 9.95 11.79
CA ASN A 36 -0.18 11.06 12.64
C ASN A 36 -1.15 10.58 13.72
N LEU A 37 -2.07 9.67 13.38
CA LEU A 37 -2.96 9.04 14.34
C LEU A 37 -2.18 8.23 15.39
N ALA A 38 -1.20 7.45 14.94
CA ALA A 38 -0.34 6.65 15.82
C ALA A 38 0.42 7.50 16.84
N ASN A 39 0.86 8.71 16.45
CA ASN A 39 1.54 9.64 17.35
C ASN A 39 0.63 10.28 18.41
N GLN A 40 -0.69 10.24 18.21
CA GLN A 40 -1.68 10.77 19.16
C GLN A 40 -2.10 9.75 20.23
N LEU A 41 -1.80 8.47 20.02
CA LEU A 41 -2.15 7.42 20.97
C LEU A 41 -1.27 7.53 22.24
N PRO A 42 -1.85 7.31 23.44
CA PRO A 42 -1.09 7.30 24.68
C PRO A 42 0.09 6.35 24.59
N LYS A 43 1.27 6.79 25.01
CA LYS A 43 2.41 5.90 25.17
C LYS A 43 2.16 5.05 26.41
N VAL A 44 2.22 3.73 26.28
CA VAL A 44 2.15 2.85 27.45
C VAL A 44 3.39 3.12 28.34
N GLU A 45 3.18 3.55 29.58
CA GLU A 45 4.26 3.80 30.55
C GLU A 45 5.08 2.51 30.80
N ASN A 46 6.39 2.66 31.01
CA ASN A 46 7.44 1.62 31.08
C ASN A 46 7.89 0.98 29.76
N THR A 47 7.61 1.61 28.62
CA THR A 47 8.37 1.34 27.38
C THR A 47 8.93 2.63 26.80
N PHE A 48 10.26 2.73 26.70
CA PHE A 48 10.94 3.86 26.04
C PHE A 48 10.66 3.94 24.51
N PHE A 49 9.80 3.05 23.98
CA PHE A 49 9.49 2.92 22.56
C PHE A 49 7.97 2.90 22.33
N ASN A 50 7.50 3.76 21.42
CA ASN A 50 6.12 3.75 20.93
C ASN A 50 5.84 2.42 20.22
N PHE A 51 4.99 1.56 20.79
CA PHE A 51 4.55 0.32 20.13
C PHE A 51 3.31 0.52 19.23
N HIS A 52 2.77 1.75 19.16
CA HIS A 52 1.62 2.10 18.32
C HIS A 52 1.98 2.57 16.90
N SER A 53 3.24 2.94 16.69
CA SER A 53 3.86 3.13 15.37
C SER A 53 5.21 2.45 15.45
N SER A 54 5.57 1.63 14.46
CA SER A 54 6.98 1.30 14.30
C SER A 54 7.76 2.62 14.30
N PHE A 55 8.83 2.67 15.08
CA PHE A 55 9.62 3.87 15.39
C PHE A 55 10.23 4.55 14.13
N PHE A 56 9.94 4.01 12.93
CA PHE A 56 10.40 4.45 11.62
C PHE A 56 9.35 4.48 10.49
N LYS A 57 8.03 4.62 10.76
CA LYS A 57 7.01 4.88 9.70
C LYS A 57 6.88 3.76 8.63
N ILE A 58 7.01 2.49 9.02
CA ILE A 58 6.83 1.34 8.11
C ILE A 58 5.68 0.48 8.64
N GLY A 59 4.63 0.33 7.83
CA GLY A 59 3.24 -0.09 8.08
C GLY A 59 2.84 -1.29 8.96
N ASN A 60 3.69 -1.78 9.84
CA ASN A 60 3.34 -2.76 10.87
C ASN A 60 2.56 -2.10 12.01
N TYR A 61 1.30 -1.74 11.72
CA TYR A 61 0.40 -1.10 12.66
C TYR A 61 -0.10 -2.09 13.72
N SER A 62 -0.16 -1.64 14.98
CA SER A 62 -0.72 -2.44 16.08
C SER A 62 -2.25 -2.53 15.97
N ALA A 63 -2.83 -3.55 16.60
CA ALA A 63 -4.28 -3.71 16.66
C ALA A 63 -4.97 -2.45 17.21
N ASP A 64 -4.42 -1.85 18.28
CA ASP A 64 -4.98 -0.66 18.91
C ASP A 64 -5.05 0.54 17.95
N LEU A 65 -4.06 0.71 17.07
CA LEU A 65 -4.09 1.78 16.08
C LEU A 65 -5.20 1.54 15.04
N LEU A 66 -5.32 0.31 14.53
CA LEU A 66 -6.33 -0.02 13.53
C LEU A 66 -7.75 0.09 14.11
N ILE A 67 -7.93 -0.35 15.36
CA ILE A 67 -9.18 -0.21 16.12
C ILE A 67 -9.50 1.28 16.30
N THR A 68 -8.53 2.08 16.77
CA THR A 68 -8.70 3.53 16.94
C THR A 68 -9.06 4.23 15.63
N ALA A 69 -8.45 3.82 14.51
CA ALA A 69 -8.76 4.37 13.20
C ALA A 69 -10.21 4.10 12.80
N LEU A 70 -10.70 2.89 13.03
CA LEU A 70 -12.10 2.52 12.80
C LEU A 70 -13.06 3.31 13.72
N GLU A 71 -12.72 3.47 15.00
CA GLU A 71 -13.50 4.21 15.99
C GLU A 71 -13.63 5.71 15.68
N LYS A 72 -12.54 6.34 15.21
CA LYS A 72 -12.58 7.73 14.71
C LYS A 72 -13.52 7.92 13.50
N LYS A 73 -13.96 6.83 12.88
CA LYS A 73 -14.93 6.82 11.76
C LYS A 73 -16.27 6.21 12.16
N GLY A 74 -16.55 6.17 13.47
CA GLY A 74 -17.84 5.73 14.00
C GLY A 74 -18.06 4.22 13.94
N LYS A 75 -17.01 3.42 13.76
CA LYS A 75 -17.08 1.95 13.76
C LYS A 75 -16.59 1.39 15.08
N LYS A 76 -17.04 0.19 15.46
CA LYS A 76 -16.53 -0.50 16.65
C LYS A 76 -15.90 -1.82 16.26
N ALA A 77 -14.66 -2.04 16.69
CA ALA A 77 -13.97 -3.30 16.48
C ALA A 77 -13.90 -4.07 17.80
N VAL A 78 -14.46 -5.28 17.84
CA VAL A 78 -14.45 -6.12 19.04
C VAL A 78 -13.72 -7.41 18.76
N TYR A 79 -12.78 -7.78 19.63
CA TYR A 79 -12.08 -9.05 19.52
C TYR A 79 -13.06 -10.23 19.60
N PHE A 80 -12.92 -11.17 18.68
CA PHE A 80 -13.73 -12.38 18.63
C PHE A 80 -13.02 -13.56 19.27
N ASP A 81 -13.68 -14.18 20.26
CA ASP A 81 -13.18 -15.41 20.87
C ASP A 81 -13.37 -16.61 19.95
N LYS A 82 -12.34 -16.89 19.15
CA LYS A 82 -12.30 -18.01 18.20
C LYS A 82 -12.44 -19.40 18.81
N ARG A 83 -12.38 -19.54 20.14
CA ARG A 83 -12.68 -20.81 20.85
C ARG A 83 -14.18 -21.14 20.84
N LYS A 84 -15.02 -20.16 20.51
CA LYS A 84 -16.48 -20.27 20.41
C LYS A 84 -16.95 -19.86 19.00
N PRO A 85 -16.48 -20.55 17.94
CA PRO A 85 -16.73 -20.15 16.56
C PRO A 85 -18.24 -20.09 16.21
N GLU A 86 -19.07 -20.87 16.89
CA GLU A 86 -20.54 -20.86 16.76
C GLU A 86 -21.17 -19.51 17.12
N LYS A 87 -20.52 -18.70 17.97
CA LYS A 87 -21.03 -17.36 18.33
C LYS A 87 -20.94 -16.36 17.18
N LEU A 88 -20.08 -16.59 16.18
CA LEU A 88 -19.89 -15.65 15.08
C LEU A 88 -21.19 -15.47 14.27
N GLN A 89 -21.90 -16.56 14.03
CA GLN A 89 -23.15 -16.53 13.27
C GLN A 89 -24.22 -15.70 13.98
N VAL A 90 -24.38 -15.92 15.29
CA VAL A 90 -25.33 -15.17 16.13
C VAL A 90 -24.99 -13.68 16.11
N ILE A 91 -23.72 -13.33 16.27
CA ILE A 91 -23.28 -11.93 16.24
C ILE A 91 -23.59 -11.27 14.88
N VAL A 92 -23.28 -11.97 13.78
CA VAL A 92 -23.55 -11.48 12.41
C VAL A 92 -25.05 -11.30 12.15
N GLN A 93 -25.91 -12.16 12.71
CA GLN A 93 -27.36 -12.08 12.53
C GLN A 93 -28.02 -10.99 13.38
N GLU A 94 -27.52 -10.76 14.59
CA GLU A 94 -28.12 -9.84 15.56
C GLU A 94 -27.59 -8.40 15.47
N ASN A 95 -26.53 -8.15 14.70
CA ASN A 95 -25.85 -6.85 14.67
C ASN A 95 -25.62 -6.36 13.23
N SER A 96 -25.47 -5.05 13.07
CA SER A 96 -25.03 -4.48 11.79
C SER A 96 -23.52 -4.61 11.68
N VAL A 97 -23.07 -5.75 11.16
CA VAL A 97 -21.65 -6.04 10.94
C VAL A 97 -21.21 -5.44 9.60
N LEU A 98 -20.20 -4.57 9.65
CA LEU A 98 -19.54 -4.03 8.46
C LEU A 98 -18.60 -5.07 7.84
N GLY A 99 -17.89 -5.81 8.69
CA GLY A 99 -16.92 -6.80 8.25
C GLY A 99 -16.07 -7.35 9.38
N LEU A 100 -14.98 -8.01 9.00
CA LEU A 100 -13.98 -8.56 9.90
C LEU A 100 -12.62 -7.91 9.58
N LEU A 101 -11.90 -7.50 10.63
CA LEU A 101 -10.48 -7.20 10.55
C LEU A 101 -9.72 -8.43 11.06
N ILE A 102 -8.90 -9.02 10.20
CA ILE A 102 -8.19 -10.26 10.51
C ILE A 102 -6.70 -9.99 10.58
N HIS A 103 -6.10 -10.48 11.66
CA HIS A 103 -4.66 -10.58 11.82
C HIS A 103 -4.24 -12.03 11.61
N LYS A 104 -3.51 -12.29 10.53
CA LYS A 104 -2.86 -13.57 10.28
C LYS A 104 -1.49 -13.56 10.93
N TYR A 105 -1.29 -14.45 11.88
CA TYR A 105 -0.01 -14.77 12.44
C TYR A 105 0.35 -16.23 12.15
N LYS A 106 1.46 -16.50 11.47
CA LYS A 106 1.95 -17.87 11.22
C LYS A 106 3.25 -18.09 11.97
N LYS A 107 3.38 -19.19 12.71
CA LYS A 107 4.67 -19.58 13.32
C LYS A 107 5.59 -20.14 12.22
N GLY A 108 6.74 -19.52 11.96
CA GLY A 108 7.73 -20.00 10.97
C GLY A 108 8.78 -18.96 10.56
N LEU A 109 9.82 -19.40 9.85
CA LEU A 109 11.00 -18.62 9.42
C LEU A 109 10.78 -17.72 8.17
N ILE A 110 9.54 -17.52 7.71
CA ILE A 110 9.24 -16.85 6.43
C ILE A 110 8.71 -15.43 6.70
N LYS A 111 9.09 -14.47 5.84
CA LYS A 111 8.76 -13.02 5.93
C LYS A 111 7.26 -12.65 5.81
N ASP A 112 6.35 -13.61 5.67
CA ASP A 112 4.90 -13.40 5.48
C ASP A 112 4.05 -13.78 6.70
N THR A 113 4.66 -13.77 7.89
CA THR A 113 4.07 -14.36 9.10
C THR A 113 3.21 -13.41 9.91
N ASN A 114 3.13 -12.12 9.56
CA ASN A 114 2.35 -11.12 10.28
C ASN A 114 1.65 -10.20 9.26
N HIS A 115 0.33 -10.33 9.13
CA HIS A 115 -0.41 -9.68 8.05
C HIS A 115 -1.83 -9.31 8.49
N TRP A 116 -2.25 -8.09 8.15
CA TRP A 116 -3.62 -7.64 8.35
C TRP A 116 -4.39 -7.67 7.03
N PHE A 117 -5.62 -8.18 7.06
CA PHE A 117 -6.53 -8.09 5.93
C PHE A 117 -7.98 -7.90 6.38
N ALA A 118 -8.79 -7.40 5.46
CA ALA A 118 -10.21 -7.15 5.67
C ALA A 118 -11.07 -8.22 5.00
N ILE A 119 -12.17 -8.60 5.66
CA ILE A 119 -13.31 -9.24 5.02
C ILE A 119 -14.51 -8.30 5.13
N LEU A 120 -15.11 -7.93 4.01
CA LEU A 120 -16.26 -7.02 3.97
C LEU A 120 -17.57 -7.81 3.89
N GLN A 121 -18.59 -7.40 4.63
CA GLN A 121 -19.97 -7.83 4.43
C GLN A 121 -20.70 -6.78 3.57
N LYS A 122 -21.27 -7.20 2.44
CA LYS A 122 -22.05 -6.33 1.55
C LYS A 122 -23.15 -7.11 0.84
N ASN A 123 -24.37 -6.61 0.86
CA ASN A 123 -25.53 -7.27 0.25
C ASN A 123 -25.68 -8.74 0.69
N GLN A 124 -25.45 -9.02 1.98
CA GLN A 124 -25.48 -10.37 2.60
C GLN A 124 -24.41 -11.35 2.06
N LEU A 125 -23.49 -10.87 1.24
CA LEU A 125 -22.34 -11.62 0.77
C LEU A 125 -21.06 -11.13 1.46
N TRP A 126 -20.08 -12.02 1.52
CA TRP A 126 -18.78 -11.78 2.12
C TRP A 126 -17.70 -11.72 1.06
N TYR A 127 -16.78 -10.78 1.21
CA TYR A 127 -15.70 -10.54 0.26
C TYR A 127 -14.37 -10.49 0.99
N ASN A 128 -13.37 -11.21 0.49
CA ASN A 128 -11.99 -11.10 0.94
C ASN A 128 -11.33 -9.91 0.24
N LEU A 129 -10.95 -8.90 1.02
CA LEU A 129 -10.27 -7.68 0.57
C LEU A 129 -8.81 -7.66 1.09
N ASP A 130 -8.17 -8.82 1.14
CA ASP A 130 -6.73 -8.91 1.39
C ASP A 130 -5.96 -8.12 0.33
N GLY A 131 -5.25 -7.08 0.79
CA GLY A 131 -4.50 -6.19 -0.08
C GLY A 131 -3.37 -6.87 -0.85
N LYS A 132 -2.98 -8.11 -0.53
CA LYS A 132 -2.05 -8.91 -1.35
C LYS A 132 -2.68 -9.47 -2.63
N LEU A 133 -4.00 -9.47 -2.73
CA LEU A 133 -4.71 -9.98 -3.91
C LEU A 133 -4.67 -8.96 -5.05
N LYS A 134 -4.74 -9.45 -6.29
CA LYS A 134 -4.89 -8.56 -7.47
C LYS A 134 -6.26 -7.87 -7.46
N GLU A 135 -7.27 -8.53 -6.93
CA GLU A 135 -8.65 -8.05 -6.83
C GLU A 135 -9.33 -8.67 -5.60
N TYR A 136 -10.41 -8.06 -5.14
CA TYR A 136 -11.22 -8.65 -4.06
C TYR A 136 -11.89 -9.95 -4.54
N VAL A 137 -12.04 -10.91 -3.64
CA VAL A 137 -12.62 -12.22 -3.96
C VAL A 137 -13.95 -12.39 -3.23
N CYS A 138 -15.03 -12.67 -3.96
CA CYS A 138 -16.31 -13.04 -3.36
C CYS A 138 -16.19 -14.42 -2.69
N LEU A 139 -16.36 -14.45 -1.36
CA LEU A 139 -16.43 -15.70 -0.60
C LEU A 139 -17.83 -16.32 -0.70
N GLY A 140 -18.88 -15.51 -0.88
CA GLY A 140 -20.26 -15.97 -0.94
C GLY A 140 -21.02 -15.73 0.36
N ASN A 141 -21.82 -16.71 0.79
CA ASN A 141 -22.65 -16.58 1.99
C ASN A 141 -21.85 -16.83 3.29
N PHE A 142 -22.55 -16.80 4.43
CA PHE A 142 -21.92 -17.05 5.73
C PHE A 142 -21.26 -18.43 5.85
N ASP A 143 -21.84 -19.48 5.27
CA ASP A 143 -21.27 -20.84 5.33
C ASP A 143 -19.92 -20.91 4.60
N ASN A 144 -19.82 -20.21 3.46
CA ASN A 144 -18.56 -20.10 2.73
C ASN A 144 -17.52 -19.28 3.52
N LEU A 145 -17.91 -18.16 4.13
CA LEU A 145 -17.04 -17.40 5.05
C LEU A 145 -16.55 -18.30 6.18
N PHE A 146 -17.45 -18.99 6.86
CA PHE A 146 -17.12 -19.82 8.01
C PHE A 146 -16.16 -20.95 7.61
N THR A 147 -16.39 -21.56 6.44
CA THR A 147 -15.48 -22.56 5.86
C THR A 147 -14.09 -21.97 5.57
N PHE A 148 -14.02 -20.74 5.07
CA PHE A 148 -12.76 -20.02 4.86
C PHE A 148 -12.03 -19.77 6.18
N LEU A 149 -12.71 -19.22 7.19
CA LEU A 149 -12.12 -18.90 8.50
C LEU A 149 -11.64 -20.15 9.24
N LYS A 150 -12.43 -21.23 9.22
CA LYS A 150 -12.14 -22.47 9.94
C LYS A 150 -10.83 -23.13 9.49
N LYS A 151 -10.45 -23.01 8.21
CA LYS A 151 -9.22 -23.57 7.65
C LYS A 151 -7.94 -23.02 8.29
N GLU A 152 -7.97 -21.76 8.76
CA GLU A 152 -6.79 -21.08 9.30
C GLU A 152 -7.04 -20.42 10.68
N LEU A 153 -8.12 -20.82 11.38
CA LEU A 153 -8.57 -20.18 12.62
C LEU A 153 -7.48 -20.14 13.71
N GLU A 154 -6.66 -21.18 13.82
CA GLU A 154 -5.54 -21.24 14.77
C GLU A 154 -4.50 -20.13 14.55
N ASN A 155 -4.38 -19.66 13.30
CA ASN A 155 -3.43 -18.64 12.87
C ASN A 155 -4.07 -17.24 12.77
N PHE A 156 -5.36 -17.10 13.09
CA PHE A 156 -6.07 -15.82 13.00
C PHE A 156 -6.40 -15.25 14.36
N SER A 157 -6.17 -13.95 14.54
CA SER A 157 -6.91 -13.13 15.49
C SER A 157 -7.95 -12.34 14.71
N ILE A 158 -9.20 -12.38 15.16
CA ILE A 158 -10.33 -11.82 14.42
C ILE A 158 -10.95 -10.70 15.26
N PHE A 159 -11.19 -9.56 14.64
CA PHE A 159 -11.98 -8.48 15.20
C PHE A 159 -13.24 -8.31 14.35
N ILE A 160 -14.40 -8.33 15.00
CA ILE A 160 -15.68 -8.06 14.36
C ILE A 160 -15.85 -6.55 14.32
N VAL A 161 -16.05 -5.99 13.13
CA VAL A 161 -16.22 -4.56 12.92
C VAL A 161 -17.70 -4.26 12.72
N LEU A 162 -18.27 -3.51 13.66
CA LEU A 162 -19.65 -3.07 13.68
C LEU A 162 -19.80 -1.69 13.07
N ASP A 163 -20.95 -1.44 12.46
CA ASP A 163 -21.20 -0.22 11.68
C ASP A 163 -21.36 1.05 12.54
N ASN A 164 -21.60 0.90 13.85
CA ASN A 164 -21.80 1.98 14.82
C ASN A 164 -21.11 1.68 16.17
N ILE A 165 -20.39 2.68 16.73
CA ILE A 165 -19.74 2.64 18.05
C ILE A 165 -20.66 2.29 19.23
N TYR A 166 -21.94 2.61 19.17
CA TYR A 166 -22.89 2.38 20.26
C TYR A 166 -23.47 0.96 20.27
N GLN A 167 -23.17 0.13 19.28
CA GLN A 167 -23.63 -1.26 19.27
C GLN A 167 -22.91 -2.05 20.37
N ASN A 168 -23.67 -2.56 21.32
CA ASN A 168 -23.16 -3.45 22.36
C ASN A 168 -23.34 -4.89 21.90
N LEU A 169 -22.22 -5.61 21.78
CA LEU A 169 -22.29 -7.06 21.64
C LEU A 169 -22.76 -7.62 22.98
N ASN A 170 -24.01 -8.08 23.03
CA ASN A 170 -24.53 -8.83 24.15
C ASN A 170 -23.91 -10.24 24.17
N VAL A 171 -22.59 -10.33 24.40
CA VAL A 171 -21.86 -11.60 24.40
C VAL A 171 -22.27 -12.48 25.60
N ASN A 172 -22.86 -11.87 26.62
CA ASN A 172 -23.31 -12.48 27.87
C ASN A 172 -24.72 -11.97 28.27
N LYS A 173 -25.80 -12.48 27.66
CA LYS A 173 -27.15 -12.36 28.25
C LYS A 173 -27.30 -13.33 29.43
N GLN A 174 -26.56 -13.08 30.51
CA GLN A 174 -26.89 -13.46 31.88
C GLN A 174 -26.24 -12.40 32.78
N ASN A 175 -27.07 -11.70 33.57
CA ASN A 175 -26.76 -10.58 34.48
C ASN A 175 -27.11 -9.19 33.93
N GLU A 176 -28.41 -8.96 33.74
CA GLU A 176 -28.99 -7.61 33.83
C GLU A 176 -28.95 -7.17 35.29
N HIS A 177 -28.25 -6.07 35.59
CA HIS A 177 -28.63 -5.01 36.54
C HIS A 177 -27.43 -4.09 36.85
N SER A 178 -27.29 -2.99 36.10
CA SER A 178 -26.95 -1.67 36.64
C SER A 178 -26.94 -0.63 35.53
N ASN A 179 -27.85 0.33 35.62
CA ASN A 179 -27.77 1.61 34.91
C ASN A 179 -26.63 2.41 35.54
N ILE A 180 -25.54 2.65 34.80
CA ILE A 180 -24.54 3.67 35.15
C ILE A 180 -24.14 4.40 33.87
N ASP A 181 -24.11 5.73 33.96
CA ASP A 181 -23.74 6.73 32.95
C ASP A 181 -22.34 6.47 32.36
N PRO A 182 -22.12 6.46 31.03
CA PRO A 182 -20.85 6.06 30.43
C PRO A 182 -19.73 7.10 30.48
N ASN A 183 -19.96 8.31 31.02
CA ASN A 183 -18.98 9.40 30.94
C ASN A 183 -17.96 9.46 32.10
N GLU A 184 -17.94 8.48 33.00
CA GLU A 184 -16.92 8.35 34.04
C GLU A 184 -16.32 6.94 34.09
N GLN A 185 -15.46 6.57 33.13
CA GLN A 185 -14.38 5.61 33.40
C GLN A 185 -13.29 5.60 32.32
N TYR A 186 -12.42 6.61 32.36
CA TYR A 186 -11.03 6.46 31.95
C TYR A 186 -10.16 7.18 32.97
N ILE A 187 -10.12 6.66 34.21
CA ILE A 187 -9.14 7.07 35.22
C ILE A 187 -8.64 5.83 35.97
N GLY A 188 -7.35 5.55 35.81
CA GLY A 188 -6.50 4.88 36.80
C GLY A 188 -6.70 3.37 36.97
N VAL A 189 -5.83 2.59 36.33
CA VAL A 189 -5.52 1.23 36.82
C VAL A 189 -4.78 1.39 38.15
N GLN A 190 -5.53 1.34 39.27
CA GLN A 190 -4.94 1.26 40.60
C GLN A 190 -4.43 -0.16 40.85
N GLN A 191 -3.21 -0.22 41.38
CA GLN A 191 -2.58 -1.39 41.97
C GLN A 191 -3.46 -1.92 43.12
N GLU A 192 -3.99 -3.12 43.00
CA GLU A 192 -4.56 -3.82 44.16
C GLU A 192 -3.42 -4.29 45.08
N LYS A 193 -3.33 -3.66 46.26
CA LYS A 193 -2.63 -4.17 47.43
C LYS A 193 -3.34 -5.45 47.89
N ILE A 194 -2.69 -6.59 47.72
CA ILE A 194 -3.05 -7.82 48.42
C ILE A 194 -2.81 -7.59 49.91
N VAL A 195 -3.90 -7.67 50.68
CA VAL A 195 -3.91 -7.60 52.14
C VAL A 195 -3.24 -8.85 52.71
N ASP A 196 -2.29 -8.63 53.62
CA ASP A 196 -1.58 -9.64 54.39
C ASP A 196 -2.51 -10.67 55.01
N ARG A 197 -2.27 -11.95 54.68
CA ARG A 197 -2.65 -13.08 55.55
C ARG A 197 -1.38 -13.88 55.82
N GLN A 198 -0.88 -13.73 57.04
CA GLN A 198 0.32 -14.42 57.54
C GLN A 198 0.11 -15.93 57.54
N GLU A 199 0.90 -16.65 56.75
CA GLU A 199 1.36 -18.01 57.09
C GLU A 199 2.85 -18.08 56.75
N ASN A 200 3.63 -18.47 57.76
CA ASN A 200 5.07 -18.32 57.80
C ASN A 200 5.71 -19.69 58.10
N SER A 201 6.27 -20.34 57.08
CA SER A 201 7.49 -21.16 57.12
C SER A 201 7.74 -21.74 55.71
N ASP A 202 8.98 -21.61 55.19
CA ASP A 202 9.51 -22.10 53.90
C ASP A 202 9.78 -21.05 52.78
N ASN A 203 10.07 -19.80 53.16
CA ASN A 203 10.13 -18.70 52.19
C ASN A 203 11.48 -18.50 51.46
N SER A 204 12.63 -19.03 51.92
CA SER A 204 13.94 -18.68 51.33
C SER A 204 14.19 -19.36 49.98
N ASN A 205 13.93 -20.66 49.86
CA ASN A 205 14.12 -21.40 48.59
C ASN A 205 13.12 -20.97 47.50
N ILE A 206 11.89 -20.62 47.88
CA ILE A 206 10.85 -20.16 46.95
C ILE A 206 11.18 -18.76 46.41
N ILE A 207 11.67 -17.86 47.25
CA ILE A 207 12.12 -16.52 46.82
C ILE A 207 13.31 -16.64 45.88
N GLN A 208 14.26 -17.53 46.17
CA GLN A 208 15.44 -17.72 45.33
C GLN A 208 15.08 -18.32 43.96
N GLN A 209 14.19 -19.31 43.91
CA GLN A 209 13.66 -19.83 42.64
C GLN A 209 12.87 -18.79 41.84
N LYS A 210 12.06 -17.96 42.50
CA LYS A 210 11.32 -16.88 41.84
C LYS A 210 12.25 -15.84 41.23
N ASN A 211 13.30 -15.43 41.94
CA ASN A 211 14.28 -14.48 41.42
C ASN A 211 15.04 -15.07 40.22
N GLN A 212 15.42 -16.35 40.29
CA GLN A 212 16.13 -17.02 39.20
C GLN A 212 15.25 -17.18 37.94
N GLN A 213 13.96 -17.49 38.12
CA GLN A 213 12.99 -17.51 37.02
C GLN A 213 12.75 -16.11 36.43
N GLN A 214 12.77 -15.07 37.26
CA GLN A 214 12.59 -13.70 36.83
C GLN A 214 13.80 -13.18 36.02
N GLU A 215 15.02 -13.53 36.44
CA GLU A 215 16.24 -13.23 35.67
C GLU A 215 16.26 -13.96 34.32
N GLN A 216 15.93 -15.25 34.30
CA GLN A 216 15.82 -16.01 33.04
C GLN A 216 14.76 -15.44 32.10
N PHE A 217 13.63 -14.97 32.65
CA PHE A 217 12.61 -14.30 31.85
C PHE A 217 13.11 -12.96 31.30
N GLN A 218 13.85 -12.18 32.09
CA GLN A 218 14.44 -10.92 31.63
C GLN A 218 15.49 -11.13 30.53
N GLU A 219 16.38 -12.13 30.68
CA GLU A 219 17.36 -12.49 29.66
C GLU A 219 16.67 -12.94 28.37
N PHE A 220 15.61 -13.75 28.47
CA PHE A 220 14.82 -14.16 27.32
C PHE A 220 14.20 -12.95 26.59
N GLN A 221 13.63 -12.00 27.32
CA GLN A 221 13.10 -10.76 26.73
C GLN A 221 14.20 -9.94 26.05
N GLN A 222 15.39 -9.85 26.66
CA GLN A 222 16.52 -9.10 26.12
C GLN A 222 17.09 -9.74 24.85
N GLN A 223 17.15 -11.08 24.79
CA GLN A 223 17.53 -11.81 23.58
C GLN A 223 16.52 -11.60 22.46
N GLN A 224 15.23 -11.69 22.76
CA GLN A 224 14.18 -11.42 21.76
C GLN A 224 14.27 -9.99 21.22
N GLN A 225 14.58 -9.03 22.09
CA GLN A 225 14.79 -7.63 21.70
C GLN A 225 16.02 -7.46 20.78
N GLN A 226 17.16 -8.08 21.11
CA GLN A 226 18.35 -8.04 20.25
C GLN A 226 18.08 -8.69 18.88
N GLN A 227 17.37 -9.80 18.86
CA GLN A 227 17.04 -10.51 17.62
C GLN A 227 16.13 -9.66 16.73
N GLN A 228 15.15 -8.96 17.31
CA GLN A 228 14.32 -8.00 16.58
C GLN A 228 15.13 -6.81 16.05
N GLN A 229 16.07 -6.27 16.83
CA GLN A 229 16.93 -5.18 16.37
C GLN A 229 17.83 -5.58 15.19
N GLN A 230 18.41 -6.79 15.23
CA GLN A 230 19.21 -7.30 14.11
C GLN A 230 18.36 -7.50 12.86
N GLN A 231 17.15 -8.05 13.01
CA GLN A 231 16.25 -8.25 11.88
C GLN A 231 15.83 -6.91 11.25
N GLN A 232 15.54 -5.89 12.07
CA GLN A 232 15.23 -4.54 11.58
C GLN A 232 16.40 -3.91 10.83
N GLN A 233 17.65 -4.07 11.31
CA GLN A 233 18.83 -3.58 10.59
C GLN A 233 19.01 -4.26 9.23
N GLN A 234 18.79 -5.57 9.15
CA GLN A 234 18.88 -6.29 7.87
C GLN A 234 17.79 -5.83 6.88
N GLU A 235 16.56 -5.62 7.36
CA GLU A 235 15.47 -5.11 6.52
C GLU A 235 15.74 -3.69 6.01
N GLN A 236 16.31 -2.81 6.85
CA GLN A 236 16.72 -1.48 6.41
C GLN A 236 17.81 -1.51 5.34
N GLN A 237 18.81 -2.38 5.49
CA GLN A 237 19.85 -2.55 4.47
C GLN A 237 19.26 -3.04 3.15
N GLN A 238 18.34 -4.01 3.20
CA GLN A 238 17.70 -4.52 2.00
C GLN A 238 16.87 -3.44 1.29
N GLN A 239 16.10 -2.63 2.03
CA GLN A 239 15.32 -1.53 1.44
C GLN A 239 16.21 -0.45 0.80
N GLN A 240 17.35 -0.13 1.42
CA GLN A 240 18.30 0.81 0.82
C GLN A 240 18.87 0.27 -0.49
N GLN A 241 19.13 -1.04 -0.57
CA GLN A 241 19.57 -1.68 -1.82
C GLN A 241 18.49 -1.64 -2.90
N GLU A 242 17.23 -1.94 -2.55
CA GLU A 242 16.11 -1.91 -3.50
C GLU A 242 15.88 -0.49 -4.05
N GLN A 243 15.92 0.54 -3.20
CA GLN A 243 15.80 1.93 -3.63
C GLN A 243 16.96 2.37 -4.55
N GLN A 244 18.18 1.90 -4.27
CA GLN A 244 19.32 2.16 -5.15
C GLN A 244 19.15 1.49 -6.51
N LEU A 245 18.61 0.25 -6.53
CA LEU A 245 18.33 -0.46 -7.77
C LEU A 245 17.28 0.27 -8.61
N GLU A 246 16.17 0.66 -7.99
CA GLU A 246 15.07 1.37 -8.66
C GLU A 246 15.53 2.73 -9.21
N SER A 247 16.36 3.47 -8.46
CA SER A 247 16.97 4.71 -8.93
C SER A 247 17.92 4.49 -10.11
N GLN A 248 18.65 3.37 -10.14
CA GLN A 248 19.51 3.03 -11.28
C GLN A 248 18.68 2.67 -12.52
N GLU A 249 17.60 1.91 -12.35
CA GLU A 249 16.69 1.57 -13.46
C GLU A 249 16.02 2.82 -14.04
N GLN A 250 15.57 3.76 -13.21
CA GLN A 250 15.01 5.03 -13.67
C GLN A 250 16.03 5.84 -14.50
N LYS A 251 17.27 5.95 -14.02
CA LYS A 251 18.33 6.64 -14.77
C LYS A 251 18.62 5.98 -16.11
N GLN A 252 18.59 4.64 -16.17
CA GLN A 252 18.78 3.92 -17.43
C GLN A 252 17.61 4.16 -18.39
N GLN A 253 16.38 4.21 -17.90
CA GLN A 253 15.21 4.54 -18.72
C GLN A 253 15.26 5.97 -19.25
N GLU A 254 15.64 6.95 -18.42
CA GLU A 254 15.81 8.34 -18.85
C GLU A 254 16.88 8.46 -19.93
N GLN A 255 18.04 7.82 -19.74
CA GLN A 255 19.11 7.80 -20.76
C GLN A 255 18.65 7.16 -22.08
N PHE A 256 17.85 6.09 -22.00
CA PHE A 256 17.31 5.44 -23.19
C PHE A 256 16.32 6.34 -23.93
N GLN A 257 15.46 7.07 -23.21
CA GLN A 257 14.53 8.03 -23.80
C GLN A 257 15.26 9.22 -24.44
N GLU A 258 16.29 9.76 -23.79
CA GLU A 258 17.12 10.82 -24.36
C GLU A 258 17.81 10.36 -25.66
N GLN A 259 18.33 9.13 -25.70
CA GLN A 259 18.92 8.58 -26.92
C GLN A 259 17.90 8.44 -28.06
N GLN A 260 16.68 8.00 -27.77
CA GLN A 260 15.62 7.93 -28.78
C GLN A 260 15.26 9.30 -29.32
N GLN A 261 15.09 10.30 -28.45
CA GLN A 261 14.79 11.67 -28.89
C GLN A 261 15.89 12.25 -29.78
N GLN A 262 17.17 11.99 -29.44
CA GLN A 262 18.30 12.42 -30.28
C GLN A 262 18.29 11.73 -31.65
N GLN A 263 17.97 10.43 -31.71
CA GLN A 263 17.84 9.73 -32.99
C GLN A 263 16.69 10.28 -33.84
N GLU A 264 15.52 10.53 -33.24
CA GLU A 264 14.39 11.13 -33.95
C GLU A 264 14.72 12.52 -34.49
N GLN A 265 15.45 13.33 -33.71
CA GLN A 265 15.88 14.65 -34.15
C GLN A 265 16.86 14.58 -35.31
N GLN A 266 17.83 13.64 -35.27
CA GLN A 266 18.76 13.41 -36.38
C GLN A 266 18.04 12.95 -37.65
N GLU A 267 17.04 12.07 -37.55
CA GLU A 267 16.22 11.66 -38.70
C GLU A 267 15.43 12.83 -39.30
N GLN A 268 14.89 13.72 -38.46
CA GLN A 268 14.16 14.90 -38.93
C GLN A 268 15.09 15.88 -39.65
N GLU A 269 16.30 16.09 -39.14
CA GLU A 269 17.31 16.93 -39.78
C GLU A 269 17.75 16.35 -41.13
N GLN A 270 17.96 15.03 -41.22
CA GLN A 270 18.27 14.37 -42.49
C GLN A 270 17.15 14.56 -43.52
N LYS A 271 15.89 14.35 -43.12
CA LYS A 271 14.74 14.56 -44.01
C LYS A 271 14.62 16.00 -44.49
N GLN A 272 14.92 16.98 -43.64
CA GLN A 272 14.95 18.39 -44.05
C GLN A 272 16.07 18.68 -45.06
N GLN A 273 17.26 18.10 -44.86
CA GLN A 273 18.37 18.24 -45.80
C GLN A 273 18.04 17.63 -47.17
N GLU A 274 17.46 16.43 -47.20
CA GLU A 274 17.01 15.78 -48.44
C GLU A 274 15.98 16.63 -49.18
N GLN A 275 14.98 17.18 -48.48
CA GLN A 275 13.98 18.09 -49.08
C GLN A 275 14.61 19.37 -49.64
N LEU A 276 15.60 19.93 -48.95
CA LEU A 276 16.29 21.13 -49.41
C LEU A 276 17.10 20.83 -50.69
N GLN A 277 17.75 19.66 -50.74
CA GLN A 277 18.51 19.23 -51.90
C GLN A 277 17.58 18.97 -53.11
N GLU A 278 16.44 18.31 -52.92
CA GLU A 278 15.43 18.13 -53.97
C GLU A 278 14.93 19.48 -54.52
N GLN A 279 14.70 20.47 -53.65
CA GLN A 279 14.31 21.82 -54.09
C GLN A 279 15.41 22.51 -54.91
N GLN A 280 16.68 22.38 -54.50
CA GLN A 280 17.81 22.92 -55.25
C GLN A 280 17.92 22.28 -56.64
N GLU A 281 17.82 20.95 -56.73
CA GLU A 281 17.87 20.23 -58.00
C GLU A 281 16.70 20.63 -58.94
N GLN A 282 15.50 20.82 -58.39
CA GLN A 282 14.36 21.34 -59.16
C GLN A 282 14.60 22.76 -59.66
N GLN A 283 15.20 23.62 -58.85
CA GLN A 283 15.51 25.00 -59.23
C GLN A 283 16.58 25.04 -60.33
N GLU A 284 17.65 24.27 -60.20
CA GLU A 284 18.69 24.15 -61.23
C GLU A 284 18.11 23.59 -62.55
N SER A 285 17.25 22.58 -62.48
CA SER A 285 16.54 22.07 -63.66
C SER A 285 15.65 23.13 -64.31
N LEU A 286 14.99 23.99 -63.53
CA LEU A 286 14.19 25.10 -64.06
C LEU A 286 15.07 26.15 -64.73
N GLU A 287 16.22 26.48 -64.14
CA GLU A 287 17.17 27.44 -64.69
C GLU A 287 17.78 26.94 -66.01
N GLN A 288 18.15 25.65 -66.09
CA GLN A 288 18.64 25.03 -67.34
C GLN A 288 17.57 25.06 -68.44
N GLN A 289 16.32 24.73 -68.12
CA GLN A 289 15.21 24.82 -69.09
C GLN A 289 14.94 26.27 -69.55
N GLN A 290 15.18 27.26 -68.69
CA GLN A 290 15.07 28.67 -69.07
C GLN A 290 16.23 29.10 -69.96
N GLN A 291 17.46 28.63 -69.72
CA GLN A 291 18.62 28.89 -70.57
C GLN A 291 18.49 28.25 -71.96
N GLU A 292 17.99 27.01 -72.06
CA GLU A 292 17.71 26.37 -73.36
C GLU A 292 16.64 27.11 -74.18
N LYS A 293 15.68 27.79 -73.53
CA LYS A 293 14.68 28.64 -74.20
C LYS A 293 15.21 30.00 -74.65
N VAL A 294 16.36 30.46 -74.13
CA VAL A 294 17.01 31.72 -74.53
C VAL A 294 17.99 31.52 -75.70
N ASP A 295 18.34 30.26 -76.02
CA ASP A 295 19.25 29.89 -77.12
C ASP A 295 18.67 29.75 -78.55
N PRO A 296 17.49 30.27 -78.93
CA PRO A 296 17.20 30.51 -80.35
C PRO A 296 17.85 31.79 -80.90
N ILE A 297 18.21 32.76 -80.05
CA ILE A 297 18.60 34.10 -80.51
C ILE A 297 20.08 34.18 -80.92
N LYS A 298 20.95 33.29 -80.42
CA LYS A 298 22.36 33.22 -80.87
C LYS A 298 22.56 32.49 -82.20
N GLN A 299 21.53 31.86 -82.78
CA GLN A 299 21.60 31.29 -84.13
C GLN A 299 21.11 32.24 -85.23
N MET A 300 20.57 33.42 -84.91
CA MET A 300 20.14 34.40 -85.92
C MET A 300 21.24 35.40 -86.34
N ASP A 301 22.28 35.62 -85.53
CA ASP A 301 23.35 36.58 -85.87
C ASP A 301 24.41 36.05 -86.86
N ASN A 302 24.32 34.78 -87.28
CA ASN A 302 25.26 34.19 -88.26
C ASN A 302 24.65 33.99 -89.67
N LEU A 303 23.44 34.49 -89.91
CA LEU A 303 22.77 34.45 -91.22
C LEU A 303 22.58 35.84 -91.87
N GLU A 304 22.88 36.93 -91.16
CA GLU A 304 22.70 38.30 -91.68
C GLU A 304 23.97 38.93 -92.29
N LEU A 305 24.91 38.12 -92.79
CA LEU A 305 26.11 38.58 -93.50
C LEU A 305 26.33 37.92 -94.88
N LYS A 306 25.32 37.25 -95.44
CA LYS A 306 25.43 36.62 -96.78
C LYS A 306 24.50 37.15 -97.88
N ASP A 307 23.63 38.12 -97.62
CA ASP A 307 22.70 38.63 -98.65
C ASP A 307 23.04 40.03 -99.21
N SER A 308 24.22 40.58 -98.92
CA SER A 308 24.65 41.89 -99.49
C SER A 308 25.60 41.78 -100.69
N ASN A 309 25.69 40.64 -101.37
CA ASN A 309 26.56 40.47 -102.55
C ASN A 309 25.86 39.74 -103.70
N GLN A 310 24.75 40.31 -104.20
CA GLN A 310 24.25 39.96 -105.53
C GLN A 310 23.32 41.04 -106.11
N GLN A 311 23.83 42.26 -106.30
CA GLN A 311 23.18 43.22 -107.20
C GLN A 311 24.14 44.32 -107.69
N THR A 312 25.13 43.95 -108.52
CA THR A 312 25.65 44.80 -109.61
C THR A 312 26.43 43.92 -110.59
N ASN A 313 25.85 43.65 -111.76
CA ASN A 313 26.54 43.53 -113.05
C ASN A 313 25.48 43.36 -114.15
N ASN A 314 25.05 44.50 -114.67
CA ASN A 314 24.86 44.71 -116.11
C ASN A 314 25.87 45.78 -116.52
#